data_AF-A0A501QIH1-F1
#
_entry.id   AF-A0A501QIH1-F1
#
_cell.length_a   1.000
_cell.length_b   1.000
_cell.length_c   1.000
_cell.angle_alpha   90.00
_cell.angle_beta   90.00
_cell.angle_gamma   90.00
#
_symmetry.space_group_name_H-M   'P 1'
#
loop_
_entity.id
_entity.type
_entity.pdbx_description
1 polymer ?
#
loop_
_entity_poly.entity_id
_entity_poly.type
_entity_poly.pdbx_seq_one_letter_code
_entity_poly.pdbx_strand_id
1 'polypeptide(L)'
;MRVIKLFIASFFLISCNNEISQKNIEVKIIMEVKVRKDDKFQLFYSNSFFESYNEKQSSIVKVIGRDDFQEVELKIMKGFIPKRIRIDLGDNQQQSPIIINKITITNNNISKIYEGSEILEMFEFNEYIVYDNQNHSATLLKNEKNYDPYLISKNLDSVFQEILN
;
A
#
# COMPACT_ATOMS: atom_id res chain seq x y z
N MET A 1 34.87 62.13 23.91
CA MET A 1 33.59 61.95 23.19
C MET A 1 33.45 60.47 22.87
N ARG A 2 32.45 59.80 23.45
CA ARG A 2 32.27 58.33 23.42
C ARG A 2 31.80 57.87 22.05
N VAL A 3 32.48 56.88 21.45
CA VAL A 3 32.04 56.22 20.21
C VAL A 3 31.30 54.93 20.60
N ILE A 4 29.99 54.90 20.36
CA ILE A 4 29.13 53.74 20.57
C ILE A 4 29.44 52.72 19.47
N LYS A 5 29.97 51.56 19.83
CA LYS A 5 30.06 50.40 18.91
C LYS A 5 28.84 49.52 19.13
N LEU A 6 27.87 49.68 18.23
CA LEU A 6 26.78 48.74 18.00
C LEU A 6 27.40 47.45 17.44
N PHE A 7 27.31 46.33 18.15
CA PHE A 7 27.63 45.01 17.58
C PHE A 7 26.33 44.24 17.39
N ILE A 8 26.00 44.03 16.11
CA ILE A 8 24.78 43.43 15.61
C ILE A 8 24.77 41.94 15.95
N ALA A 9 23.69 41.49 16.59
CA ALA A 9 23.41 40.09 16.84
C ALA A 9 23.15 39.36 15.51
N SER A 10 24.07 38.48 15.12
CA SER A 10 23.84 37.52 14.04
C SER A 10 23.14 36.30 14.63
N PHE A 11 21.81 36.33 14.62
CA PHE A 11 21.00 35.11 14.74
C PHE A 11 21.17 34.33 13.43
N PHE A 12 22.03 33.31 13.45
CA PHE A 12 22.05 32.28 12.42
C PHE A 12 20.71 31.55 12.47
N LEU A 13 19.80 31.89 11.56
CA LEU A 13 18.66 31.06 11.23
C LEU A 13 19.20 29.81 10.52
N ILE A 14 19.44 28.74 11.29
CA ILE A 14 19.60 27.40 10.75
C ILE A 14 18.20 26.97 10.27
N SER A 15 17.87 27.35 9.04
CA SER A 15 16.77 26.73 8.31
C SER A 15 17.33 25.46 7.67
N CYS A 16 17.23 24.34 8.40
CA CYS A 16 17.35 23.02 7.78
C CYS A 16 16.06 22.78 6.97
N ASN A 17 16.09 23.10 5.68
CA ASN A 17 15.12 22.56 4.74
C ASN A 17 15.45 21.09 4.51
N ASN A 18 14.88 20.20 5.32
CA ASN A 18 14.81 18.78 4.98
C ASN A 18 13.71 18.59 3.91
N GLU A 19 13.98 19.07 2.69
CA GLU A 19 13.18 18.69 1.54
C GLU A 19 13.53 17.24 1.20
N ILE A 20 12.66 16.30 1.58
CA ILE A 20 12.74 14.91 1.13
C ILE A 20 12.62 14.95 -0.41
N SER A 21 13.73 14.76 -1.10
CA SER A 21 13.70 14.69 -2.56
C SER A 21 12.82 13.49 -2.94
N GLN A 22 11.74 13.72 -3.70
CA GLN A 22 10.81 12.67 -4.15
C GLN A 22 11.54 11.45 -4.74
N LYS A 23 12.73 11.63 -5.33
CA LYS A 23 13.56 10.55 -5.88
C LYS A 23 14.03 9.49 -4.86
N ASN A 24 13.89 9.72 -3.56
CA ASN A 24 14.31 8.79 -2.50
C ASN A 24 13.16 8.09 -1.78
N ILE A 25 11.91 8.37 -2.14
CA ILE A 25 10.74 7.72 -1.56
C ILE A 25 10.59 6.32 -2.14
N GLU A 26 10.58 5.31 -1.28
CA GLU A 26 10.40 3.90 -1.64
C GLU A 26 9.22 3.34 -0.85
N VAL A 27 8.04 3.41 -1.45
CA VAL A 27 6.81 2.87 -0.86
C VAL A 27 6.65 1.40 -1.23
N LYS A 28 6.33 0.58 -0.23
CA LYS A 28 5.99 -0.83 -0.39
C LYS A 28 4.64 -1.12 0.26
N ILE A 29 3.91 -2.04 -0.35
CA ILE A 29 2.72 -2.67 0.22
C ILE A 29 3.11 -4.10 0.56
N ILE A 30 3.06 -4.47 1.83
CA ILE A 30 3.41 -5.81 2.31
C ILE A 30 2.14 -6.47 2.82
N MET A 31 1.80 -7.63 2.28
CA MET A 31 0.67 -8.42 2.74
C MET A 31 1.17 -9.68 3.45
N GLU A 32 0.74 -9.89 4.69
CA GLU A 32 0.93 -11.16 5.39
C GLU A 32 -0.26 -12.06 5.10
N VAL A 33 -0.06 -13.08 4.27
CA VAL A 33 -1.14 -13.88 3.70
C VAL A 33 -0.87 -15.37 3.79
N LYS A 34 -1.95 -16.15 3.83
CA LYS A 34 -1.91 -17.60 3.57
C LYS A 34 -2.59 -17.87 2.23
N VAL A 35 -1.78 -18.30 1.26
CA VAL A 35 -2.21 -18.61 -0.11
C VAL A 35 -1.79 -20.04 -0.38
N ARG A 36 -2.76 -20.94 -0.65
CA ARG A 36 -2.51 -22.39 -0.66
C ARG A 36 -2.12 -22.95 -2.03
N LYS A 37 -2.43 -22.23 -3.10
CA LYS A 37 -2.06 -22.60 -4.47
C LYS A 37 -1.23 -21.51 -5.10
N ASP A 38 -0.34 -21.88 -6.00
CA ASP A 38 0.45 -20.92 -6.77
C ASP A 38 -0.47 -19.92 -7.48
N ASP A 39 -0.07 -18.66 -7.45
CA ASP A 39 -0.83 -17.54 -7.97
C ASP A 39 0.07 -16.35 -8.30
N LYS A 40 -0.55 -15.24 -8.68
CA LYS A 40 0.13 -13.94 -8.80
C LYS A 40 -0.70 -12.87 -8.10
N PHE A 41 -0.05 -11.95 -7.40
CA PHE A 41 -0.72 -10.73 -6.95
C PHE A 41 -0.27 -9.57 -7.82
N GLN A 42 -1.18 -8.62 -8.08
CA GLN A 42 -0.88 -7.42 -8.84
C GLN A 42 -1.32 -6.19 -8.06
N LEU A 43 -0.42 -5.22 -7.92
CA LEU A 43 -0.71 -3.92 -7.34
C LEU A 43 -0.83 -2.91 -8.46
N PHE A 44 -2.00 -2.26 -8.58
CA PHE A 44 -2.18 -1.05 -9.34
C PHE A 44 -2.17 0.16 -8.41
N TYR A 45 -1.61 1.27 -8.86
CA TYR A 45 -1.50 2.49 -8.06
C TYR A 45 -1.76 3.74 -8.90
N SER A 46 -2.47 4.72 -8.33
CA SER A 46 -2.84 5.94 -9.04
C SER A 46 -2.81 7.17 -8.15
N ASN A 47 -2.50 8.33 -8.73
CA ASN A 47 -2.60 9.65 -8.10
C ASN A 47 -3.95 10.34 -8.38
N SER A 48 -4.87 9.65 -9.08
CA SER A 48 -6.19 10.13 -9.43
C SER A 48 -7.28 9.18 -8.92
N PHE A 49 -8.35 9.76 -8.37
CA PHE A 49 -9.56 9.01 -8.00
C PHE A 49 -10.49 8.75 -9.19
N PHE A 50 -10.29 9.47 -10.30
CA PHE A 50 -11.20 9.47 -11.45
C PHE A 50 -10.69 8.60 -12.61
N GLU A 51 -9.37 8.43 -12.71
CA GLU A 51 -8.77 7.66 -13.80
C GLU A 51 -8.82 6.16 -13.50
N SER A 52 -9.10 5.36 -14.52
CA SER A 52 -9.00 3.90 -14.41
C SER A 52 -7.56 3.46 -14.15
N TYR A 53 -7.40 2.34 -13.46
CA TYR A 53 -6.09 1.70 -13.31
C TYR A 53 -5.55 1.25 -14.67
N ASN A 54 -4.23 1.26 -14.82
CA ASN A 54 -3.56 0.84 -16.05
C ASN A 54 -2.36 -0.05 -15.75
N GLU A 55 -2.07 -0.98 -16.67
CA GLU A 55 -0.99 -1.94 -16.54
C GLU A 55 0.40 -1.30 -16.39
N LYS A 56 0.63 -0.13 -17.00
CA LYS A 56 1.92 0.56 -16.92
C LYS A 56 2.23 1.10 -15.52
N GLN A 57 1.19 1.33 -14.72
CA GLN A 57 1.28 1.74 -13.31
C GLN A 57 0.84 0.59 -12.41
N SER A 58 1.53 -0.54 -12.58
CA SER A 58 1.32 -1.71 -11.76
C SER A 58 2.62 -2.48 -11.48
N SER A 59 2.58 -3.35 -10.48
CA SER A 59 3.62 -4.35 -10.22
C SER A 59 2.99 -5.71 -9.95
N ILE A 60 3.61 -6.77 -10.47
CA ILE A 60 3.14 -8.15 -10.33
C ILE A 60 4.19 -8.94 -9.55
N VAL A 61 3.74 -9.77 -8.61
CA VAL A 61 4.57 -10.70 -7.86
C VAL A 61 3.97 -12.10 -7.93
N LYS A 62 4.81 -13.11 -8.13
CA LYS A 62 4.38 -14.51 -8.04
C LYS A 62 4.26 -14.91 -6.58
N VAL A 63 3.19 -15.60 -6.22
CA VAL A 63 2.96 -16.13 -4.89
C VAL A 63 3.03 -17.65 -4.98
N ILE A 64 3.96 -18.25 -4.24
CA ILE A 64 4.11 -19.70 -4.19
C ILE A 64 3.23 -20.25 -3.07
N GLY A 65 2.33 -21.16 -3.44
CA GLY A 65 1.34 -21.73 -2.53
C GLY A 65 1.98 -22.51 -1.38
N ARG A 66 1.52 -22.26 -0.15
CA ARG A 66 1.91 -23.01 1.05
C ARG A 66 0.87 -22.88 2.17
N ASP A 67 0.91 -23.80 3.14
CA ASP A 67 -0.06 -23.82 4.25
C ASP A 67 0.27 -22.85 5.40
N ASP A 68 1.47 -22.25 5.37
CA ASP A 68 1.92 -21.24 6.33
C ASP A 68 1.68 -19.82 5.83
N PHE A 69 1.72 -18.85 6.76
CA PHE A 69 1.72 -17.44 6.39
C PHE A 69 3.03 -17.07 5.68
N GLN A 70 2.92 -16.18 4.70
CA GLN A 70 4.06 -15.62 3.97
C GLN A 70 3.83 -14.12 3.72
N GLU A 71 4.93 -13.37 3.63
CA GLU A 71 4.89 -11.98 3.22
C GLU A 71 4.97 -11.87 1.70
N VAL A 72 4.06 -11.08 1.13
CA VAL A 72 4.05 -10.73 -0.28
C VAL A 72 4.32 -9.23 -0.40
N GLU A 73 5.49 -8.87 -0.93
CA GLU A 73 5.91 -7.48 -1.13
C GLU A 73 5.54 -7.00 -2.54
N LEU A 74 4.66 -6.00 -2.60
CA LEU A 74 4.23 -5.31 -3.80
C LEU A 74 4.87 -3.91 -3.82
N LYS A 75 5.66 -3.62 -4.87
CA LYS A 75 6.44 -2.38 -4.96
C LYS A 75 5.72 -1.33 -5.78
N ILE A 76 5.85 -0.08 -5.33
CA ILE A 76 5.47 1.10 -6.13
C ILE A 76 6.73 1.66 -6.79
N MET A 77 6.58 2.26 -7.98
CA MET A 77 7.68 2.95 -8.64
C MET A 77 8.30 4.00 -7.72
N LYS A 78 9.64 4.04 -7.68
CA LYS A 78 10.38 4.97 -6.82
C LYS A 78 9.95 6.42 -7.08
N GLY A 79 9.68 7.15 -6.00
CA GLY A 79 9.22 8.53 -6.04
C GLY A 79 7.77 8.75 -6.45
N PHE A 80 6.99 7.68 -6.65
CA PHE A 80 5.56 7.77 -6.86
C PHE A 80 4.81 7.64 -5.53
N ILE A 81 3.92 8.59 -5.24
CA ILE A 81 3.05 8.58 -4.05
C ILE A 81 1.61 8.43 -4.55
N PRO A 82 0.97 7.26 -4.40
CA PRO A 82 -0.41 7.08 -4.84
C PRO A 82 -1.40 7.75 -3.90
N LYS A 83 -2.54 8.18 -4.45
CA LYS A 83 -3.72 8.53 -3.67
C LYS A 83 -4.60 7.32 -3.35
N ARG A 84 -4.50 6.28 -4.18
CA ARG A 84 -5.21 5.01 -4.02
C ARG A 84 -4.46 3.86 -4.68
N ILE A 85 -4.74 2.66 -4.20
CA ILE A 85 -4.23 1.42 -4.77
C ILE A 85 -5.36 0.41 -4.98
N ARG A 86 -5.16 -0.50 -5.92
CA ARG A 86 -5.95 -1.72 -6.11
C ARG A 86 -5.00 -2.91 -6.06
N ILE A 87 -5.36 -3.93 -5.30
CA ILE A 87 -4.59 -5.17 -5.18
C ILE A 87 -5.45 -6.31 -5.69
N ASP A 88 -4.97 -6.98 -6.72
CA ASP A 88 -5.61 -8.13 -7.33
C ASP A 88 -5.04 -9.39 -6.67
N LEU A 89 -5.94 -10.28 -6.24
CA LEU A 89 -5.61 -11.51 -5.52
C LEU A 89 -5.44 -12.72 -6.45
N GLY A 90 -5.15 -12.45 -7.72
CA GLY A 90 -4.75 -13.44 -8.70
C GLY A 90 -5.82 -13.88 -9.69
N ASP A 91 -5.43 -14.85 -10.53
CA ASP A 91 -6.26 -15.40 -11.61
C ASP A 91 -6.50 -16.92 -11.46
N ASN A 92 -6.02 -17.53 -10.36
CA ASN A 92 -6.25 -18.94 -10.09
C ASN A 92 -7.67 -19.20 -9.54
N GLN A 93 -8.58 -19.56 -10.45
CA GLN A 93 -9.97 -19.89 -10.10
C GLN A 93 -10.14 -21.07 -9.14
N GLN A 94 -9.10 -21.89 -8.94
CA GLN A 94 -9.14 -23.00 -7.99
C GLN A 94 -8.55 -22.64 -6.63
N GLN A 95 -8.14 -21.38 -6.41
CA GLN A 95 -7.55 -20.93 -5.17
C GLN A 95 -8.47 -21.21 -3.98
N SER A 96 -7.90 -21.75 -2.90
CA SER A 96 -8.62 -21.86 -1.63
C SER A 96 -8.77 -20.48 -1.00
N PRO A 97 -9.69 -20.27 -0.04
CA PRO A 97 -9.81 -18.97 0.60
C PRO A 97 -8.46 -18.46 1.10
N ILE A 98 -8.13 -17.22 0.74
CA ILE A 98 -6.88 -16.55 1.10
C ILE A 98 -7.08 -15.92 2.46
N ILE A 99 -6.21 -16.24 3.42
CA ILE A 99 -6.23 -15.58 4.73
C ILE A 99 -5.36 -14.33 4.63
N ILE A 100 -5.91 -13.16 4.95
CA ILE A 100 -5.21 -11.86 4.95
C ILE A 100 -5.06 -11.42 6.40
N ASN A 101 -3.90 -11.71 7.01
CA ASN A 101 -3.69 -11.38 8.41
C ASN A 101 -3.41 -9.88 8.59
N LYS A 102 -2.61 -9.30 7.68
CA LYS A 102 -2.10 -7.94 7.81
C LYS A 102 -1.81 -7.32 6.45
N ILE A 103 -2.11 -6.03 6.32
CA ILE A 103 -1.63 -5.20 5.20
C ILE A 103 -0.81 -4.06 5.79
N THR A 104 0.42 -3.90 5.31
CA THR A 104 1.33 -2.84 5.75
C THR A 104 1.68 -1.93 4.58
N ILE A 105 1.52 -0.62 4.77
CA ILE A 105 1.99 0.41 3.85
C ILE A 105 3.21 1.06 4.49
N THR A 106 4.37 0.94 3.85
CA THR A 106 5.64 1.35 4.46
C THR A 106 6.50 2.18 3.53
N ASN A 107 7.24 3.12 4.13
CA ASN A 107 8.34 3.84 3.52
C ASN A 107 9.57 3.71 4.43
N ASN A 108 10.50 2.85 4.03
CA ASN A 108 11.67 2.47 4.83
C ASN A 108 11.29 1.95 6.23
N ASN A 109 11.41 2.80 7.26
CA ASN A 109 11.23 2.42 8.66
C ASN A 109 9.87 2.85 9.25
N ILE A 110 9.11 3.69 8.54
CA ILE A 110 7.81 4.18 9.02
C ILE A 110 6.73 3.42 8.28
N SER A 111 5.79 2.83 9.04
CA SER A 111 4.78 1.92 8.50
C SER A 111 3.42 2.21 9.10
N LYS A 112 2.39 2.15 8.25
CA LYS A 112 1.00 2.02 8.67
C LYS A 112 0.56 0.57 8.51
N ILE A 113 0.02 0.01 9.59
CA ILE A 113 -0.38 -1.39 9.67
C ILE A 113 -1.90 -1.45 9.79
N TYR A 114 -2.51 -2.38 9.08
CA TYR A 114 -3.94 -2.69 9.14
C TYR A 114 -4.12 -4.18 9.40
N GLU A 115 -4.79 -4.50 10.50
CA GLU A 115 -5.10 -5.88 10.92
C GLU A 115 -6.60 -6.03 11.22
N GLY A 116 -7.11 -7.25 11.03
CA GLY A 116 -8.50 -7.57 11.36
C GLY A 116 -9.54 -6.64 10.73
N SER A 117 -10.32 -5.95 11.57
CA SER A 117 -11.36 -5.01 11.11
C SER A 117 -10.79 -3.73 10.49
N GLU A 118 -9.56 -3.34 10.81
CA GLU A 118 -8.93 -2.15 10.23
C GLU A 118 -8.69 -2.33 8.72
N ILE A 119 -8.54 -3.57 8.26
CA ILE A 119 -8.49 -3.90 6.83
C ILE A 119 -9.79 -3.46 6.16
N LEU A 120 -10.95 -3.66 6.78
CA LEU A 120 -12.26 -3.24 6.24
C LEU A 120 -12.48 -1.72 6.34
N GLU A 121 -11.80 -1.07 7.28
CA GLU A 121 -11.83 0.39 7.36
C GLU A 121 -11.03 1.03 6.22
N MET A 122 -9.96 0.39 5.75
CA MET A 122 -9.06 0.93 4.75
C MET A 122 -9.30 0.39 3.33
N PHE A 123 -9.79 -0.83 3.19
CA PHE A 123 -9.93 -1.52 1.91
C PHE A 123 -11.36 -2.02 1.69
N GLU A 124 -11.82 -1.85 0.45
CA GLU A 124 -13.10 -2.34 -0.03
C GLU A 124 -12.86 -3.53 -0.98
N PHE A 125 -13.47 -4.66 -0.65
CA PHE A 125 -13.45 -5.85 -1.49
C PHE A 125 -14.50 -5.72 -2.59
N ASN A 126 -14.16 -6.14 -3.81
CA ASN A 126 -15.11 -6.12 -4.91
C ASN A 126 -16.07 -7.34 -4.89
N GLU A 127 -16.96 -7.39 -5.87
CA GLU A 127 -18.00 -8.42 -5.99
C GLU A 127 -17.47 -9.86 -6.19
N TYR A 128 -16.19 -10.03 -6.53
CA TYR A 128 -15.56 -11.34 -6.73
C TYR A 128 -14.91 -11.86 -5.44
N ILE A 129 -15.12 -11.20 -4.30
CA ILE A 129 -14.57 -11.62 -3.01
C ILE A 129 -15.67 -11.59 -1.95
N VAL A 130 -15.86 -12.72 -1.27
CA VAL A 130 -16.63 -12.79 -0.01
C VAL A 130 -15.63 -12.84 1.13
N TYR A 131 -15.58 -11.76 1.91
CA TYR A 131 -14.67 -11.66 3.05
C TYR A 131 -15.36 -12.03 4.36
N ASP A 132 -14.78 -13.00 5.07
CA ASP A 132 -15.15 -13.39 6.42
C ASP A 132 -14.24 -12.65 7.41
N ASN A 133 -14.81 -11.67 8.13
CA ASN A 133 -14.07 -10.86 9.09
C ASN A 133 -13.64 -11.64 10.34
N GLN A 134 -14.34 -12.72 10.71
CA GLN A 134 -13.98 -13.51 11.89
C GLN A 134 -12.73 -14.36 11.63
N ASN A 135 -12.61 -14.87 10.39
CA ASN A 135 -11.52 -15.74 9.98
C ASN A 135 -10.45 -15.03 9.12
N HIS A 136 -10.60 -13.73 8.89
CA HIS A 136 -9.78 -12.91 7.98
C HIS A 136 -9.60 -13.54 6.60
N SER A 137 -10.68 -14.16 6.10
CA SER A 137 -10.63 -15.07 4.95
C SER A 137 -11.37 -14.49 3.76
N ALA A 138 -10.65 -14.30 2.65
CA ALA A 138 -11.18 -13.88 1.36
C ALA A 138 -11.46 -15.11 0.48
N THR A 139 -12.75 -15.41 0.28
CA THR A 139 -13.19 -16.44 -0.67
C THR A 139 -13.34 -15.82 -2.06
N LEU A 140 -12.54 -16.29 -3.02
CA LEU A 140 -12.55 -15.75 -4.38
C LEU A 140 -13.63 -16.43 -5.21
N LEU A 141 -14.47 -15.63 -5.86
CA LEU A 141 -15.62 -16.07 -6.64
C LEU A 141 -15.43 -15.80 -8.12
N LYS A 142 -16.02 -16.67 -8.93
CA LYS A 142 -16.23 -16.47 -10.36
C LYS A 142 -17.71 -16.25 -10.61
N ASN A 143 -18.05 -15.29 -11.47
CA ASN A 143 -19.40 -15.20 -12.02
C ASN A 143 -19.44 -15.79 -13.45
N GLU A 144 -20.61 -15.84 -14.07
CA GLU A 144 -20.79 -16.48 -15.39
C GLU A 144 -19.86 -15.94 -16.49
N LYS A 145 -19.36 -14.71 -16.35
CA LYS A 145 -18.62 -14.01 -17.41
C LYS A 145 -17.16 -13.73 -17.07
N ASN A 146 -16.81 -13.58 -15.80
CA ASN A 146 -15.51 -13.07 -15.41
C ASN A 146 -15.02 -13.59 -14.04
N TYR A 147 -13.72 -13.42 -13.80
CA TYR A 147 -13.03 -13.66 -12.54
C TYR A 147 -11.98 -12.56 -12.37
N ASP A 148 -12.24 -11.61 -11.49
CA ASP A 148 -11.36 -10.47 -11.24
C ASP A 148 -11.36 -10.07 -9.75
N PRO A 149 -10.87 -10.92 -8.83
CA PRO A 149 -10.87 -10.62 -7.40
C PRO A 149 -9.85 -9.54 -7.05
N TYR A 150 -10.34 -8.40 -6.55
CA TYR A 150 -9.48 -7.33 -6.07
C TYR A 150 -10.06 -6.60 -4.86
N LEU A 151 -9.17 -5.95 -4.11
CA LEU A 151 -9.49 -4.97 -3.09
C LEU A 151 -8.94 -3.60 -3.48
N ILE A 152 -9.69 -2.55 -3.18
CA ILE A 152 -9.30 -1.16 -3.45
C ILE A 152 -9.15 -0.39 -2.14
N SER A 153 -8.10 0.41 -2.01
CA SER A 153 -7.95 1.27 -0.85
C SER A 153 -8.89 2.47 -0.91
N LYS A 154 -9.29 2.97 0.25
CA LYS A 154 -9.75 4.35 0.41
C LYS A 154 -8.60 5.34 0.14
N ASN A 155 -8.86 6.63 0.34
CA ASN A 155 -7.87 7.69 0.16
C ASN A 155 -6.66 7.46 1.09
N LEU A 156 -5.46 7.44 0.50
CA LEU A 156 -4.18 7.25 1.17
C LEU A 156 -3.45 8.54 1.55
N ASP A 157 -4.00 9.73 1.26
CA ASP A 157 -3.34 11.02 1.51
C ASP A 157 -2.90 11.16 2.99
N SER A 158 -3.75 10.79 3.95
CA SER A 158 -3.39 10.83 5.38
C SER A 158 -2.35 9.77 5.76
N VAL A 159 -2.40 8.59 5.14
CA VAL A 159 -1.40 7.54 5.34
C VAL A 159 -0.04 8.02 4.88
N PHE A 160 0.04 8.66 3.71
CA PHE A 160 1.29 9.20 3.19
C PHE A 160 1.78 10.42 3.94
N GLN A 161 0.90 11.23 4.53
CA GLN A 161 1.31 12.26 5.50
C GLN A 161 1.94 11.64 6.75
N GLU A 162 1.49 10.46 7.19
CA GLU A 162 2.05 9.79 8.37
C GLU A 162 3.40 9.13 8.08
N ILE A 163 3.55 8.44 6.94
CA ILE A 163 4.76 7.63 6.67
C ILE A 163 5.88 8.37 5.92
N LEU A 164 5.63 9.59 5.45
CA LEU A 164 6.63 10.41 4.74
C LEU A 164 7.16 11.59 5.57
N ASN A 165 6.58 11.87 6.75
CA ASN A 165 7.03 12.92 7.67
C ASN A 165 7.91 12.32 8.78
#